data_AF-A0AA96FPJ8-F1
#
_entry.id   AF-A0AA96FPJ8-F1
#
_cell.length_a   1.000
_cell.length_b   1.000
_cell.length_c   1.000
_cell.angle_alpha   90.00
_cell.angle_beta   90.00
_cell.angle_gamma   90.00
#
_symmetry.space_group_name_H-M   'P 1'
#
loop_
_entity.id
_entity.type
_entity.pdbx_description
1 polymer ?
#
loop_
_entity_poly.entity_id
_entity_poly.type
_entity_poly.pdbx_seq_one_letter_code
_entity_poly.pdbx_strand_id
1 'polypeptide(L)'
;MATDDAVTRDANTVTVLGGPTALIRLAGWTLLTDPTFDAAGTKYQDGPVPVRKTADPALKPGELPALDAVVVSHTGHLDNLDIAGRAVASGASNVFTTVAGATDLGGAAVGLEPWQTRTLSKPGRTPLNITAVPARHGPVGTEELTGPVTGFLLHTDDGSTPSVYVSGDTVDLDAMSALAGRYRIDVALLHLGAAGFEAFGDVRLSLTAVQAVEARRLLGDPLVVAVHAEGWEHYTEDRGHVQQTFDAAGVPLHWPTPGEPVTLPDPHTR
;
A
#
# COMPACT_ATOMS: atom_id res chain seq x y z
N MET A 1 -8.40 22.13 -27.80
CA MET A 1 -8.11 22.07 -26.36
C MET A 1 -8.50 20.69 -25.89
N ALA A 2 -7.59 19.72 -26.04
CA ALA A 2 -7.70 18.47 -25.30
C ALA A 2 -7.42 18.85 -23.83
N THR A 3 -8.41 18.66 -22.98
CA THR A 3 -8.38 19.06 -21.57
C THR A 3 -7.25 18.32 -20.85
N ASP A 4 -6.60 19.00 -19.90
CA ASP A 4 -5.53 18.49 -19.00
C ASP A 4 -5.74 17.04 -18.50
N ASP A 5 -7.00 16.63 -18.34
CA ASP A 5 -7.43 15.27 -17.97
C ASP A 5 -7.01 14.14 -18.93
N ALA A 6 -6.73 14.42 -20.20
CA ALA A 6 -6.26 13.41 -21.14
C ALA A 6 -4.75 13.20 -21.05
N VAL A 7 -3.99 14.27 -20.77
CA VAL A 7 -2.52 14.23 -20.65
C VAL A 7 -2.09 13.62 -19.31
N THR A 8 -2.90 13.79 -18.26
CA THR A 8 -2.67 13.18 -16.93
C THR A 8 -2.99 11.68 -16.86
N ARG A 9 -3.73 11.11 -17.83
CA ARG A 9 -4.03 9.67 -17.89
C ARG A 9 -2.87 8.81 -18.38
N ASP A 10 -1.91 9.41 -19.08
CA ASP A 10 -0.77 8.68 -19.67
C ASP A 10 0.42 8.57 -18.70
N ALA A 11 0.46 9.40 -17.65
CA ALA A 11 1.54 9.38 -16.68
C ALA A 11 1.31 8.32 -15.58
N ASN A 12 2.28 7.42 -15.42
CA ASN A 12 2.31 6.49 -14.29
C ASN A 12 2.65 7.26 -13.02
N THR A 13 1.75 7.27 -12.04
CA THR A 13 1.88 8.09 -10.83
C THR A 13 1.39 7.38 -9.58
N VAL A 14 1.92 7.79 -8.43
CA VAL A 14 1.40 7.46 -7.10
C VAL A 14 1.10 8.75 -6.38
N THR A 15 -0.11 8.88 -5.83
CA THR A 15 -0.52 10.01 -4.98
C THR A 15 -0.90 9.47 -3.62
N VAL A 16 -0.08 9.72 -2.60
CA VAL A 16 -0.41 9.33 -1.22
C VAL A 16 -1.49 10.27 -0.69
N LEU A 17 -2.57 9.73 -0.16
CA LEU A 17 -3.69 10.50 0.37
C LEU A 17 -3.63 10.62 1.90
N GLY A 18 -2.80 9.84 2.58
CA GLY A 18 -2.63 9.85 4.04
C GLY A 18 -2.73 8.44 4.63
N GLY A 19 -2.02 8.20 5.73
CA GLY A 19 -1.89 6.84 6.28
C GLY A 19 -1.35 5.87 5.22
N PRO A 20 -1.95 4.68 5.04
CA PRO A 20 -1.58 3.74 3.98
C PRO A 20 -2.28 4.01 2.64
N THR A 21 -3.16 5.02 2.57
CA THR A 21 -3.98 5.26 1.37
C THR A 21 -3.14 5.86 0.25
N ALA A 22 -3.08 5.20 -0.90
CA ALA A 22 -2.47 5.74 -2.10
C ALA A 22 -3.34 5.50 -3.35
N LEU A 23 -3.44 6.52 -4.18
CA LEU A 23 -4.03 6.45 -5.51
C LEU A 23 -2.92 6.17 -6.54
N ILE A 24 -3.04 5.07 -7.27
CA ILE A 24 -2.05 4.62 -8.25
C ILE A 24 -2.66 4.73 -9.64
N ARG A 25 -1.99 5.47 -10.54
CA ARG A 25 -2.27 5.43 -11.97
C ARG A 25 -1.17 4.64 -12.66
N LEU A 26 -1.52 3.56 -13.33
CA LEU A 26 -0.55 2.66 -13.98
C LEU A 26 -1.16 2.06 -15.25
N ALA A 27 -0.51 2.21 -16.39
CA ALA A 27 -0.97 1.69 -17.68
C ALA A 27 -2.42 2.10 -18.03
N GLY A 28 -2.83 3.33 -17.66
CA GLY A 28 -4.19 3.84 -17.84
C GLY A 28 -5.24 3.28 -16.88
N TRP A 29 -4.84 2.48 -15.89
CA TRP A 29 -5.69 2.01 -14.78
C TRP A 29 -5.56 2.93 -13.58
N THR A 30 -6.66 3.12 -12.85
CA THR A 30 -6.67 3.87 -11.58
C THR A 30 -7.04 2.95 -10.42
N LEU A 31 -6.12 2.76 -9.48
CA LEU A 31 -6.26 1.88 -8.32
C LEU A 31 -6.15 2.68 -7.03
N LEU A 32 -6.81 2.21 -5.98
CA LEU A 32 -6.69 2.74 -4.62
C LEU A 32 -6.19 1.64 -3.69
N THR A 33 -5.25 1.97 -2.80
CA THR A 33 -4.73 1.07 -1.77
C THR A 33 -5.29 1.44 -0.40
N ASP A 34 -5.58 0.44 0.44
CA ASP A 34 -5.82 0.56 1.89
C ASP A 34 -6.55 1.86 2.32
N PRO A 35 -7.80 2.04 1.85
CA PRO A 35 -8.46 3.33 1.94
C PRO A 35 -8.81 3.70 3.39
N THR A 36 -8.39 4.89 3.81
CA THR A 36 -8.76 5.51 5.08
C THR A 36 -9.18 6.97 4.91
N PHE A 37 -10.47 7.27 5.05
CA PHE A 37 -11.04 8.59 4.77
C PHE A 37 -11.76 9.29 5.94
N ASP A 38 -11.84 8.67 7.10
CA ASP A 38 -12.41 9.31 8.29
C ASP A 38 -11.54 10.50 8.75
N ALA A 39 -12.13 11.43 9.52
CA ALA A 39 -11.49 12.69 9.86
C ALA A 39 -10.38 12.53 10.93
N ALA A 40 -9.45 13.48 10.96
CA ALA A 40 -8.48 13.60 12.03
C ALA A 40 -9.16 13.70 13.41
N GLY A 41 -8.57 13.05 14.40
CA GLY A 41 -9.11 12.99 15.75
C GLY A 41 -10.11 11.85 15.98
N THR A 42 -10.54 11.15 14.92
CA THR A 42 -11.37 9.95 15.06
C THR A 42 -10.60 8.86 15.82
N LYS A 43 -11.29 8.22 16.77
CA LYS A 43 -10.74 7.18 17.64
C LYS A 43 -11.55 5.91 17.44
N TYR A 44 -10.85 4.78 17.39
CA TYR A 44 -11.46 3.46 17.31
C TYR A 44 -10.93 2.59 18.44
N GLN A 45 -11.75 1.61 18.82
CA GLN A 45 -11.27 0.44 19.53
C GLN A 45 -11.00 -0.63 18.48
N ASP A 46 -9.73 -0.93 18.25
CA ASP A 46 -9.29 -1.90 17.24
C ASP A 46 -8.71 -3.12 17.94
N GLY A 47 -9.53 -4.18 18.03
CA GLY A 47 -9.25 -5.32 18.90
C GLY A 47 -8.94 -4.86 20.35
N PRO A 48 -7.79 -5.27 20.93
CA PRO A 48 -7.43 -4.93 22.30
C PRO A 48 -6.87 -3.51 22.48
N VAL A 49 -6.60 -2.77 21.41
CA VAL A 49 -5.86 -1.50 21.47
C VAL A 49 -6.68 -0.32 20.92
N PRO A 50 -6.57 0.88 21.51
CA PRO A 50 -7.15 2.07 20.92
C PRO A 50 -6.25 2.59 19.80
N VAL A 51 -6.84 3.00 18.68
CA VAL A 51 -6.14 3.68 17.59
C VAL A 51 -6.79 5.02 17.31
N ARG A 52 -5.98 6.00 16.93
CA ARG A 52 -6.44 7.35 16.64
C ARG A 52 -5.81 7.87 15.38
N LYS A 53 -6.65 8.37 14.47
CA LYS A 53 -6.23 9.08 13.28
C LYS A 53 -5.80 10.50 13.65
N THR A 54 -4.65 10.94 13.18
CA THR A 54 -4.03 12.22 13.57
C THR A 54 -4.03 13.27 12.47
N ALA A 55 -4.27 12.88 11.22
CA ALA A 55 -4.34 13.78 10.08
C ALA A 55 -5.54 13.45 9.17
N ASP A 56 -6.09 14.48 8.52
CA ASP A 56 -7.16 14.32 7.54
C ASP A 56 -6.58 13.73 6.24
N PRO A 57 -7.37 12.95 5.48
CA PRO A 57 -6.95 12.53 4.16
C PRO A 57 -6.86 13.75 3.22
N ALA A 58 -5.91 13.72 2.29
CA ALA A 58 -5.69 14.80 1.31
C ALA A 58 -6.86 14.95 0.33
N LEU A 59 -7.64 13.89 0.12
CA LEU A 59 -8.88 13.89 -0.64
C LEU A 59 -9.99 13.21 0.15
N LYS A 60 -11.21 13.70 0.01
CA LYS A 60 -12.43 13.05 0.49
C LYS A 60 -12.89 11.98 -0.51
N PRO A 61 -13.72 11.00 -0.08
CA PRO A 61 -14.27 9.98 -0.97
C PRO A 61 -14.94 10.54 -2.24
N GLY A 62 -15.68 11.64 -2.11
CA GLY A 62 -16.36 12.30 -3.23
C GLY A 62 -15.44 13.06 -4.20
N GLU A 63 -14.16 13.21 -3.87
CA GLU A 63 -13.14 13.88 -4.69
C GLU A 63 -12.25 12.86 -5.42
N LEU A 64 -12.43 11.55 -5.15
CA LEU A 64 -11.69 10.50 -5.83
C LEU A 64 -12.07 10.44 -7.32
N PRO A 65 -11.10 10.16 -8.20
CA PRO A 65 -11.41 9.83 -9.59
C PRO A 65 -12.16 8.50 -9.66
N ALA A 66 -12.70 8.18 -10.85
CA ALA A 66 -13.25 6.86 -11.11
C ALA A 66 -12.18 5.78 -10.90
N LEU A 67 -12.45 4.83 -9.99
CA LEU A 67 -11.56 3.73 -9.67
C LEU A 67 -11.86 2.52 -10.54
N ASP A 68 -10.82 1.89 -11.07
CA ASP A 68 -10.92 0.61 -11.77
C ASP A 68 -10.85 -0.57 -10.79
N ALA A 69 -10.07 -0.44 -9.72
CA ALA A 69 -9.96 -1.42 -8.65
C ALA A 69 -9.54 -0.79 -7.32
N VAL A 70 -9.83 -1.49 -6.23
CA VAL A 70 -9.28 -1.23 -4.89
C VAL A 70 -8.49 -2.46 -4.46
N VAL A 71 -7.30 -2.27 -3.92
CA VAL A 71 -6.52 -3.34 -3.27
C VAL A 71 -6.48 -3.05 -1.78
N VAL A 72 -6.80 -4.05 -0.97
CA VAL A 72 -6.90 -3.93 0.48
C VAL A 72 -6.02 -5.01 1.10
N SER A 73 -4.90 -4.62 1.70
CA SER A 73 -3.90 -5.53 2.27
C SER A 73 -4.51 -6.44 3.33
N HIS A 74 -5.42 -5.90 4.14
CA HIS A 74 -6.24 -6.62 5.11
C HIS A 74 -7.42 -5.75 5.56
N THR A 75 -8.47 -6.38 6.07
CA THR A 75 -9.70 -5.68 6.48
C THR A 75 -9.88 -5.59 7.99
N GLY A 76 -8.95 -6.19 8.74
CA GLY A 76 -9.03 -6.37 10.18
C GLY A 76 -8.70 -5.13 11.00
N HIS A 77 -7.98 -4.16 10.43
CA HIS A 77 -7.51 -2.97 11.16
C HIS A 77 -7.98 -1.67 10.52
N LEU A 78 -8.38 -0.74 11.39
CA LEU A 78 -9.02 0.53 11.03
C LEU A 78 -8.03 1.53 10.45
N ASP A 79 -6.73 1.36 10.69
CA ASP A 79 -5.70 2.19 10.11
C ASP A 79 -5.35 1.85 8.65
N ASN A 80 -5.79 0.69 8.16
CA ASN A 80 -5.72 0.29 6.75
C ASN A 80 -7.08 0.24 6.06
N LEU A 81 -8.18 0.19 6.83
CA LEU A 81 -9.53 0.22 6.29
C LEU A 81 -10.53 0.82 7.30
N ASP A 82 -10.60 2.15 7.36
CA ASP A 82 -11.55 2.86 8.24
C ASP A 82 -13.00 2.79 7.71
N ILE A 83 -13.95 3.41 8.42
CA ILE A 83 -15.38 3.23 8.11
C ILE A 83 -15.70 3.82 6.72
N ALA A 84 -15.25 5.05 6.45
CA ALA A 84 -15.42 5.68 5.14
C ALA A 84 -14.63 4.93 4.05
N GLY A 85 -13.44 4.44 4.38
CA GLY A 85 -12.60 3.62 3.52
C GLY A 85 -13.27 2.32 3.08
N ARG A 86 -13.85 1.59 4.04
CA ARG A 86 -14.66 0.40 3.80
C ARG A 86 -15.84 0.69 2.88
N ALA A 87 -16.52 1.81 3.08
CA ALA A 87 -17.62 2.21 2.19
C ALA A 87 -17.15 2.45 0.75
N VAL A 88 -15.97 3.08 0.56
CA VAL A 88 -15.35 3.23 -0.77
C VAL A 88 -15.01 1.89 -1.38
N ALA A 89 -14.36 0.99 -0.63
CA ALA A 89 -13.99 -0.34 -1.10
C ALA A 89 -15.24 -1.15 -1.50
N SER A 90 -16.25 -1.23 -0.64
CA SER A 90 -17.50 -1.97 -0.93
C SER A 90 -18.31 -1.39 -2.11
N GLY A 91 -18.09 -0.12 -2.45
CA GLY A 91 -18.70 0.51 -3.63
C GLY A 91 -17.95 0.28 -4.95
N ALA A 92 -16.72 -0.24 -4.90
CA ALA A 92 -15.91 -0.46 -6.10
C ALA A 92 -16.30 -1.73 -6.86
N SER A 93 -16.14 -1.70 -8.19
CA SER A 93 -16.48 -2.85 -9.05
C SER A 93 -15.48 -4.00 -8.98
N ASN A 94 -14.24 -3.72 -8.58
CA ASN A 94 -13.21 -4.74 -8.35
C ASN A 94 -12.51 -4.42 -7.02
N VAL A 95 -12.51 -5.38 -6.10
CA VAL A 95 -11.76 -5.29 -4.85
C VAL A 95 -10.94 -6.56 -4.69
N PHE A 96 -9.65 -6.42 -4.45
CA PHE A 96 -8.74 -7.54 -4.21
C PHE A 96 -8.15 -7.45 -2.80
N THR A 97 -8.21 -8.55 -2.07
CA THR A 97 -7.79 -8.61 -0.66
C THR A 97 -7.41 -10.05 -0.28
N THR A 98 -7.14 -10.30 0.99
CA THR A 98 -6.94 -11.66 1.52
C THR A 98 -8.23 -12.48 1.39
N VAL A 99 -8.13 -13.80 1.46
CA VAL A 99 -9.32 -14.68 1.45
C VAL A 99 -10.28 -14.38 2.60
N ALA A 100 -9.74 -14.10 3.79
CA ALA A 100 -10.54 -13.65 4.93
C ALA A 100 -11.17 -12.27 4.67
N GLY A 101 -10.40 -11.32 4.13
CA GLY A 101 -10.89 -9.97 3.83
C GLY A 101 -12.03 -9.96 2.81
N ALA A 102 -12.00 -10.86 1.82
CA ALA A 102 -13.07 -10.97 0.84
C ALA A 102 -14.36 -11.55 1.45
N THR A 103 -14.23 -12.45 2.42
CA THR A 103 -15.37 -12.96 3.20
C THR A 103 -16.00 -11.84 4.04
N ASP A 104 -15.16 -11.01 4.65
CA ASP A 104 -15.57 -9.88 5.49
C ASP A 104 -16.21 -8.73 4.69
N LEU A 105 -15.66 -8.38 3.53
CA LEU A 105 -16.21 -7.33 2.67
C LEU A 105 -17.43 -7.78 1.86
N GLY A 106 -17.46 -9.04 1.44
CA GLY A 106 -18.48 -9.58 0.54
C GLY A 106 -18.55 -8.87 -0.81
N GLY A 107 -19.69 -8.98 -1.49
CA GLY A 107 -19.97 -8.26 -2.73
C GLY A 107 -18.98 -8.57 -3.87
N ALA A 108 -18.31 -7.54 -4.38
CA ALA A 108 -17.33 -7.63 -5.46
C ALA A 108 -15.91 -7.98 -5.00
N ALA A 109 -15.71 -8.21 -3.69
CA ALA A 109 -14.41 -8.54 -3.15
C ALA A 109 -13.96 -9.95 -3.53
N VAL A 110 -12.73 -10.05 -4.00
CA VAL A 110 -12.08 -11.30 -4.41
C VAL A 110 -10.86 -11.53 -3.53
N GLY A 111 -10.91 -12.66 -2.82
CA GLY A 111 -9.80 -13.12 -2.00
C GLY A 111 -8.73 -13.76 -2.88
N LEU A 112 -7.48 -13.37 -2.67
CA LEU A 112 -6.33 -13.93 -3.37
C LEU A 112 -5.47 -14.73 -2.39
N GLU A 113 -5.17 -15.96 -2.77
CA GLU A 113 -4.13 -16.76 -2.12
C GLU A 113 -2.74 -16.22 -2.49
N PRO A 114 -1.69 -16.48 -1.69
CA PRO A 114 -0.34 -16.04 -2.00
C PRO A 114 0.09 -16.46 -3.41
N TRP A 115 0.59 -15.49 -4.17
CA TRP A 115 1.01 -15.59 -5.58
C TRP A 115 -0.09 -15.77 -6.60
N GLN A 116 -1.35 -15.75 -6.18
CA GLN A 116 -2.47 -15.72 -7.11
C GLN A 116 -2.54 -14.35 -7.80
N THR A 117 -2.75 -14.39 -9.12
CA THR A 117 -2.87 -13.19 -9.96
C THR A 117 -4.31 -13.02 -10.45
N ARG A 118 -4.78 -11.77 -10.47
CA ARG A 118 -5.95 -11.33 -11.23
C ARG A 118 -5.54 -10.28 -12.24
N THR A 119 -6.10 -10.36 -13.44
CA THR A 119 -5.78 -9.45 -14.53
C THR A 119 -6.97 -8.55 -14.81
N LEU A 120 -6.76 -7.24 -14.72
CA LEU A 120 -7.69 -6.25 -15.23
C LEU A 120 -7.51 -6.11 -16.74
N SER A 121 -8.60 -6.16 -17.49
CA SER A 121 -8.58 -6.02 -18.95
C SER A 121 -9.76 -5.19 -19.43
N LYS A 122 -9.49 -4.21 -20.31
CA LYS A 122 -10.46 -3.36 -20.98
C LYS A 122 -9.94 -3.06 -22.41
N PRO A 123 -10.82 -2.98 -23.42
CA PRO A 123 -10.40 -2.64 -24.78
C PRO A 123 -9.57 -1.35 -24.84
N GLY A 124 -8.42 -1.40 -25.53
CA GLY A 124 -7.53 -0.25 -25.69
C GLY A 124 -6.63 0.07 -24.48
N ARG A 125 -6.59 -0.78 -23.44
CA ARG A 125 -5.64 -0.67 -22.32
C ARG A 125 -4.75 -1.90 -22.24
N THR A 126 -3.49 -1.70 -21.90
CA THR A 126 -2.59 -2.81 -21.56
C THR A 126 -3.16 -3.54 -20.34
N PRO A 127 -3.28 -4.89 -20.37
CA PRO A 127 -3.74 -5.64 -19.21
C PRO A 127 -2.84 -5.43 -18.00
N LEU A 128 -3.45 -5.21 -16.83
CA LEU A 128 -2.73 -5.02 -15.57
C LEU A 128 -2.92 -6.24 -14.67
N ASN A 129 -1.82 -6.85 -14.27
CA ASN A 129 -1.79 -7.96 -13.33
C ASN A 129 -1.70 -7.43 -11.90
N ILE A 130 -2.51 -8.01 -11.02
CA ILE A 130 -2.55 -7.78 -9.58
C ILE A 130 -2.26 -9.12 -8.92
N THR A 131 -1.05 -9.28 -8.40
CA THR A 131 -0.58 -10.52 -7.77
C THR A 131 -0.51 -10.32 -6.27
N ALA A 132 -1.18 -11.18 -5.51
CA ALA A 132 -1.03 -11.21 -4.06
C ALA A 132 0.37 -11.69 -3.68
N VAL A 133 1.04 -10.93 -2.81
CA VAL A 133 2.39 -11.23 -2.30
C VAL A 133 2.25 -11.64 -0.84
N PRO A 134 2.86 -12.76 -0.40
CA PRO A 134 2.86 -13.12 1.02
C PRO A 134 3.33 -11.95 1.89
N ALA A 135 2.70 -11.79 3.04
CA ALA A 135 3.03 -10.80 4.04
C ALA A 135 2.75 -11.38 5.43
N ARG A 136 3.42 -10.84 6.45
CA ARG A 136 3.17 -11.20 7.85
C ARG A 136 3.16 -9.93 8.70
N HIS A 137 2.01 -9.66 9.30
CA HIS A 137 1.77 -8.49 10.14
C HIS A 137 2.33 -8.77 11.54
N GLY A 138 3.61 -8.46 11.74
CA GLY A 138 4.32 -8.69 12.99
C GLY A 138 5.23 -9.94 13.03
N PRO A 139 5.95 -10.15 14.15
CA PRO A 139 6.87 -11.27 14.32
C PRO A 139 6.17 -12.63 14.22
N VAL A 140 6.94 -13.68 13.89
CA VAL A 140 6.42 -15.05 13.89
C VAL A 140 5.81 -15.38 15.26
N GLY A 141 4.58 -15.89 15.26
CA GLY A 141 3.81 -16.21 16.45
C GLY A 141 2.78 -15.15 16.86
N THR A 142 2.69 -14.01 16.16
CA THR A 142 1.67 -12.99 16.42
C THR A 142 0.44 -13.09 15.51
N GLU A 143 0.39 -14.05 14.60
CA GLU A 143 -0.62 -14.12 13.52
C GLU A 143 -2.06 -14.29 14.04
N GLU A 144 -2.26 -14.96 15.18
CA GLU A 144 -3.59 -15.05 15.81
C GLU A 144 -4.09 -13.70 16.33
N LEU A 145 -3.19 -12.78 16.66
CA LEU A 145 -3.51 -11.43 17.11
C LEU A 145 -3.70 -10.48 15.93
N THR A 146 -2.83 -10.58 14.93
CA THR A 146 -2.71 -9.57 13.86
C THR A 146 -3.50 -9.94 12.60
N GLY A 147 -3.90 -11.20 12.47
CA GLY A 147 -4.72 -11.67 11.36
C GLY A 147 -3.97 -11.73 10.02
N PRO A 148 -4.69 -12.14 8.96
CA PRO A 148 -4.12 -12.31 7.64
C PRO A 148 -3.88 -10.96 6.95
N VAL A 149 -2.72 -10.82 6.31
CA VAL A 149 -2.33 -9.68 5.49
C VAL A 149 -1.71 -10.15 4.17
N THR A 150 -1.83 -9.34 3.12
CA THR A 150 -1.15 -9.54 1.84
C THR A 150 -0.55 -8.23 1.34
N GLY A 151 0.59 -8.31 0.66
CA GLY A 151 1.03 -7.27 -0.25
C GLY A 151 0.44 -7.49 -1.65
N PHE A 152 0.69 -6.54 -2.56
CA PHE A 152 0.28 -6.64 -3.96
C PHE A 152 1.41 -6.21 -4.90
N LEU A 153 1.68 -7.01 -5.92
CA LEU A 153 2.47 -6.60 -7.08
C LEU A 153 1.52 -6.21 -8.21
N LEU A 154 1.70 -4.98 -8.71
CA LEU A 154 1.04 -4.45 -9.89
C LEU A 154 2.05 -4.43 -11.04
N HIS A 155 1.75 -5.11 -12.15
CA HIS A 155 2.66 -5.12 -13.30
C HIS A 155 1.92 -5.41 -14.61
N THR A 156 2.54 -5.04 -15.73
CA THR A 156 2.14 -5.50 -17.06
C THR A 156 3.09 -6.61 -17.52
N ASP A 157 2.59 -7.57 -18.30
CA ASP A 157 3.45 -8.67 -18.82
C ASP A 157 4.43 -8.20 -19.90
N ASP A 158 4.08 -7.11 -20.60
CA ASP A 158 4.91 -6.52 -21.65
C ASP A 158 6.01 -5.60 -21.11
N GLY A 159 6.02 -5.31 -19.80
CA GLY A 159 6.98 -4.39 -19.18
C GLY A 159 6.86 -2.95 -19.68
N SER A 160 5.73 -2.55 -20.25
CA SER A 160 5.48 -1.18 -20.74
C SER A 160 5.35 -0.15 -19.63
N THR A 161 5.25 -0.59 -18.37
CA THR A 161 5.15 0.26 -17.19
C THR A 161 6.02 -0.27 -16.05
N PRO A 162 6.44 0.58 -15.10
CA PRO A 162 7.18 0.12 -13.93
C PRO A 162 6.32 -0.85 -13.12
N SER A 163 6.94 -1.89 -12.57
CA SER A 163 6.26 -2.75 -11.59
C SER A 163 6.20 -2.06 -10.22
N VAL A 164 5.02 -2.12 -9.60
CA VAL A 164 4.74 -1.44 -8.33
C VAL A 164 4.38 -2.48 -7.27
N TYR A 165 5.19 -2.59 -6.24
CA TYR A 165 4.91 -3.40 -5.06
C TYR A 165 4.29 -2.54 -3.95
N VAL A 166 3.13 -2.94 -3.44
CA VAL A 166 2.49 -2.38 -2.25
C VAL A 166 2.67 -3.40 -1.13
N SER A 167 3.39 -3.04 -0.07
CA SER A 167 3.81 -4.04 0.93
C SER A 167 2.67 -4.60 1.77
N GLY A 168 1.64 -3.78 2.04
CA GLY A 168 0.77 -3.98 3.19
C GLY A 168 1.55 -3.89 4.51
N ASP A 169 0.85 -4.11 5.61
CA ASP A 169 1.46 -4.16 6.94
C ASP A 169 2.24 -5.47 7.11
N THR A 170 3.55 -5.41 6.92
CA THR A 170 4.40 -6.60 6.94
C THR A 170 5.74 -6.33 7.59
N VAL A 171 6.29 -7.35 8.24
CA VAL A 171 7.71 -7.42 8.64
C VAL A 171 8.42 -8.62 8.00
N ASP A 172 7.79 -9.24 6.99
CA ASP A 172 8.29 -10.44 6.31
C ASP A 172 9.28 -10.10 5.18
N LEU A 173 10.55 -9.91 5.56
CA LEU A 173 11.63 -9.66 4.61
C LEU A 173 11.94 -10.87 3.72
N ASP A 174 11.67 -12.09 4.18
CA ASP A 174 11.85 -13.30 3.38
C ASP A 174 10.84 -13.34 2.22
N ALA A 175 9.60 -12.91 2.47
CA ALA A 175 8.59 -12.77 1.41
C ALA A 175 9.01 -11.73 0.35
N MET A 176 9.63 -10.63 0.77
CA MET A 176 10.18 -9.61 -0.16
C MET A 176 11.36 -10.16 -0.97
N SER A 177 12.26 -10.92 -0.34
CA SER A 177 13.33 -11.62 -1.06
C SER A 177 12.77 -12.65 -2.05
N ALA A 178 11.72 -13.38 -1.68
CA ALA A 178 11.05 -14.33 -2.56
C ALA A 178 10.34 -13.64 -3.73
N LEU A 179 9.76 -12.47 -3.49
CA LEU A 179 9.18 -11.60 -4.53
C LEU A 179 10.26 -11.19 -5.53
N ALA A 180 11.40 -10.69 -5.07
CA ALA A 180 12.52 -10.27 -5.93
C ALA A 180 13.12 -11.42 -6.75
N GLY A 181 13.08 -12.65 -6.22
CA GLY A 181 13.49 -13.86 -6.96
C GLY A 181 12.54 -14.25 -8.10
N ARG A 182 11.32 -13.70 -8.14
CA ARG A 182 10.28 -14.00 -9.14
C ARG A 182 10.02 -12.84 -10.08
N TYR A 183 10.08 -11.62 -9.56
CA TYR A 183 9.69 -10.41 -10.24
C TYR A 183 10.73 -9.32 -10.01
N ARG A 184 10.94 -8.51 -11.04
CA ARG A 184 11.61 -7.22 -10.89
C ARG A 184 10.65 -6.25 -10.20
N ILE A 185 11.17 -5.42 -9.31
CA ILE A 185 10.43 -4.37 -8.61
C ILE A 185 11.06 -3.03 -8.96
N ASP A 186 10.30 -2.15 -9.62
CA ASP A 186 10.79 -0.80 -9.96
C ASP A 186 10.41 0.21 -8.88
N VAL A 187 9.24 0.04 -8.26
CA VAL A 187 8.71 0.91 -7.21
C VAL A 187 8.19 0.06 -6.05
N ALA A 188 8.51 0.46 -4.82
CA ALA A 188 8.01 -0.17 -3.60
C ALA A 188 7.33 0.88 -2.71
N LEU A 189 6.02 0.75 -2.53
CA LEU A 189 5.23 1.46 -1.51
C LEU A 189 5.33 0.65 -0.22
N LEU A 190 6.23 1.09 0.65
CA LEU A 190 6.50 0.42 1.92
C LEU A 190 5.67 1.05 3.04
N HIS A 191 5.04 0.21 3.85
CA HIS A 191 4.32 0.63 5.06
C HIS A 191 5.32 0.82 6.20
N LEU A 192 5.70 2.08 6.47
CA LEU A 192 6.86 2.46 7.30
C LEU A 192 6.50 3.01 8.68
N GLY A 193 5.34 2.64 9.22
CA GLY A 193 4.87 3.19 10.49
C GLY A 193 5.58 2.64 11.72
N ALA A 194 6.35 1.56 11.58
CA ALA A 194 6.84 0.77 12.71
C ALA A 194 5.71 0.57 13.75
N ALA A 195 4.50 0.21 13.27
CA ALA A 195 3.29 0.26 14.07
C ALA A 195 3.46 -0.58 15.34
N GLY A 196 3.15 0.01 16.50
CA GLY A 196 3.45 -0.61 17.78
C GLY A 196 2.67 0.03 18.92
N PHE A 197 2.50 -0.74 19.99
CA PHE A 197 1.80 -0.31 21.19
C PHE A 197 2.65 -0.62 22.41
N GLU A 198 2.64 0.26 23.40
CA GLU A 198 3.37 0.05 24.67
C GLU A 198 2.98 -1.30 25.32
N ALA A 199 1.71 -1.69 25.21
CA ALA A 199 1.20 -2.98 25.70
C ALA A 199 1.90 -4.21 25.08
N PHE A 200 2.52 -4.06 23.91
CA PHE A 200 3.25 -5.13 23.20
C PHE A 200 4.77 -4.94 23.24
N GLY A 201 5.28 -3.93 23.97
CA GLY A 201 6.70 -3.65 24.09
C GLY A 201 7.38 -3.36 22.75
N ASP A 202 8.45 -4.09 22.44
CA ASP A 202 9.27 -3.88 21.23
C ASP A 202 8.71 -4.58 19.98
N VAL A 203 7.52 -5.19 20.07
CA VAL A 203 6.86 -5.77 18.90
C VAL A 203 6.48 -4.67 17.90
N ARG A 204 6.86 -4.86 16.64
CA ARG A 204 6.49 -3.99 15.52
C ARG A 204 5.66 -4.77 14.52
N LEU A 205 4.55 -4.17 14.12
CA LEU A 205 3.51 -4.78 13.31
C LEU A 205 3.67 -4.43 11.82
N SER A 206 4.34 -3.32 11.52
CA SER A 206 4.79 -2.94 10.17
C SER A 206 6.30 -2.65 10.16
N LEU A 207 6.87 -2.39 8.98
CA LEU A 207 8.32 -2.18 8.84
C LEU A 207 8.80 -1.01 9.69
N THR A 208 9.93 -1.20 10.36
CA THR A 208 10.80 -0.11 10.81
C THR A 208 11.61 0.47 9.65
N ALA A 209 12.17 1.67 9.82
CA ALA A 209 13.06 2.29 8.86
C ALA A 209 14.28 1.43 8.55
N VAL A 210 14.83 0.74 9.56
CA VAL A 210 15.95 -0.21 9.39
C VAL A 210 15.51 -1.40 8.54
N GLN A 211 14.34 -1.98 8.83
CA GLN A 211 13.80 -3.08 8.02
C GLN A 211 13.48 -2.62 6.60
N ALA A 212 13.07 -1.37 6.41
CA ALA A 212 12.77 -0.81 5.09
C ALA A 212 13.99 -0.59 4.21
N VAL A 213 15.11 -0.14 4.79
CA VAL A 213 16.40 -0.08 4.10
C VAL A 213 16.82 -1.48 3.64
N GLU A 214 16.66 -2.50 4.51
CA GLU A 214 16.95 -3.88 4.15
C GLU A 214 15.97 -4.43 3.11
N ALA A 215 14.67 -4.14 3.24
CA ALA A 215 13.65 -4.49 2.26
C ALA A 215 14.00 -3.93 0.88
N ARG A 216 14.40 -2.66 0.79
CA ARG A 216 14.86 -2.04 -0.45
C ARG A 216 16.01 -2.83 -1.08
N ARG A 217 17.00 -3.22 -0.28
CA ARG A 217 18.15 -4.01 -0.75
C ARG A 217 17.71 -5.38 -1.28
N LEU A 218 16.84 -6.08 -0.55
CA LEU A 218 16.32 -7.40 -0.93
C LEU A 218 15.44 -7.35 -2.18
N LEU A 219 14.70 -6.25 -2.38
CA LEU A 219 13.85 -6.01 -3.54
C LEU A 219 14.62 -5.59 -4.81
N GLY A 220 15.94 -5.43 -4.73
CA GLY A 220 16.78 -5.04 -5.87
C GLY A 220 16.82 -3.53 -6.13
N ASP A 221 16.86 -2.73 -5.07
CA ASP A 221 17.06 -1.27 -5.10
C ASP A 221 15.95 -0.45 -5.81
N PRO A 222 14.65 -0.74 -5.62
CA PRO A 222 13.57 0.05 -6.22
C PRO A 222 13.56 1.50 -5.72
N LEU A 223 12.79 2.34 -6.41
CA LEU A 223 12.30 3.59 -5.83
C LEU A 223 11.40 3.25 -4.63
N VAL A 224 11.77 3.70 -3.43
CA VAL A 224 10.93 3.52 -2.23
C VAL A 224 10.06 4.75 -2.02
N VAL A 225 8.76 4.52 -1.92
CA VAL A 225 7.75 5.52 -1.57
C VAL A 225 7.21 5.20 -0.18
N ALA A 226 7.34 6.13 0.76
CA ALA A 226 6.82 5.96 2.11
C ALA A 226 5.28 6.08 2.11
N VAL A 227 4.61 5.07 2.67
CA VAL A 227 3.21 5.10 3.08
C VAL A 227 3.10 4.57 4.52
N HIS A 228 1.94 4.71 5.16
CA HIS A 228 1.72 4.24 6.54
C HIS A 228 2.75 4.80 7.54
N ALA A 229 3.34 5.96 7.26
CA ALA A 229 4.42 6.52 8.10
C ALA A 229 3.94 7.70 8.96
N GLU A 230 2.82 8.31 8.58
CA GLU A 230 2.17 9.42 9.27
C GLU A 230 0.65 9.25 9.21
N GLY A 231 -0.07 9.90 10.13
CA GLY A 231 -1.54 9.95 10.12
C GLY A 231 -2.24 9.08 11.17
N TRP A 232 -1.50 8.28 11.93
CA TRP A 232 -2.02 7.48 13.04
C TRP A 232 -1.10 7.54 14.27
N GLU A 233 -1.68 7.50 15.47
CA GLU A 233 -0.96 7.72 16.74
C GLU A 233 -0.01 6.56 17.13
N HIS A 234 -0.30 5.34 16.70
CA HIS A 234 0.49 4.14 17.00
C HIS A 234 1.64 3.89 16.02
N TYR A 235 1.88 4.82 15.09
CA TYR A 235 3.09 4.81 14.27
C TYR A 235 4.24 5.37 15.10
N THR A 236 5.28 4.57 15.32
CA THR A 236 6.27 4.83 16.38
C THR A 236 7.54 5.50 15.88
N GLU A 237 7.77 5.53 14.57
CA GLU A 237 8.91 6.20 13.95
C GLU A 237 8.45 7.44 13.18
N ASP A 238 8.98 8.60 13.53
CA ASP A 238 8.67 9.84 12.83
C ASP A 238 9.47 10.00 11.53
N ARG A 239 9.02 10.93 10.67
CA ARG A 239 9.67 11.29 9.41
C ARG A 239 11.17 11.58 9.56
N GLY A 240 11.56 12.27 10.63
CA GLY A 240 12.95 12.65 10.85
C GLY A 240 13.84 11.43 11.09
N HIS A 241 13.38 10.49 11.91
CA HIS A 241 14.06 9.24 12.18
C HIS A 241 14.18 8.36 10.93
N VAL A 242 13.07 8.21 10.18
CA VAL A 242 13.06 7.39 8.95
C VAL A 242 14.03 7.98 7.91
N GLN A 243 13.98 9.30 7.68
CA GLN A 243 14.87 9.97 6.73
C GLN A 243 16.34 9.82 7.14
N GLN A 244 16.69 10.04 8.41
CA GLN A 244 18.05 9.86 8.91
C GLN A 244 18.57 8.43 8.70
N THR A 245 17.69 7.44 8.84
CA THR A 245 18.05 6.02 8.65
C THR A 245 18.38 5.72 7.18
N PHE A 246 17.58 6.24 6.24
CA PHE A 246 17.85 6.11 4.81
C PHE A 246 19.12 6.90 4.39
N ASP A 247 19.29 8.11 4.90
CA ASP A 247 20.48 8.94 4.64
C ASP A 247 21.76 8.27 5.16
N ALA A 248 21.72 7.67 6.35
CA ALA A 248 22.86 6.94 6.93
C ALA A 248 23.23 5.68 6.12
N ALA A 249 22.25 5.07 5.45
CA ALA A 249 22.47 3.98 4.52
C ALA A 249 22.87 4.44 3.10
N GLY A 250 22.85 5.75 2.84
CA GLY A 250 23.21 6.33 1.54
C GLY A 250 22.23 6.00 0.42
N VAL A 251 20.96 5.75 0.74
CA VAL A 251 19.92 5.34 -0.22
C VAL A 251 18.77 6.33 -0.24
N PRO A 252 18.15 6.59 -1.40
CA PRO A 252 17.06 7.55 -1.49
C PRO A 252 15.77 7.00 -0.88
N LEU A 253 15.03 7.88 -0.20
CA LEU A 253 13.64 7.70 0.21
C LEU A 253 12.79 8.77 -0.46
N HIS A 254 11.68 8.37 -1.07
CA HIS A 254 10.68 9.32 -1.53
C HIS A 254 9.60 9.46 -0.46
N TRP A 255 9.54 10.63 0.17
CA TRP A 255 8.49 10.98 1.13
C TRP A 255 7.47 11.90 0.45
N PRO A 256 6.28 11.39 0.06
CA PRO A 256 5.33 12.20 -0.71
C PRO A 256 4.70 13.30 0.12
N THR A 257 4.41 14.43 -0.51
CA THR A 257 3.42 15.39 0.02
C THR A 257 2.03 14.82 -0.20
N PRO A 258 1.18 14.65 0.84
CA PRO A 258 -0.15 14.11 0.66
C PRO A 258 -0.97 14.91 -0.37
N GLY A 259 -1.60 14.22 -1.32
CA GLY A 259 -2.39 14.80 -2.40
C GLY A 259 -1.59 15.22 -3.64
N GLU A 260 -0.26 15.25 -3.57
CA GLU A 260 0.59 15.57 -4.72
C GLU A 260 1.05 14.28 -5.44
N PRO A 261 0.90 14.20 -6.78
CA PRO A 261 1.32 13.02 -7.52
C PRO A 261 2.85 12.95 -7.64
N VAL A 262 3.40 11.78 -7.34
CA VAL A 262 4.78 11.39 -7.64
C VAL A 262 4.79 10.64 -8.96
N THR A 263 5.54 11.13 -9.94
CA THR A 263 5.77 10.42 -11.21
C THR A 263 6.66 9.20 -10.98
N LEU A 264 6.20 8.05 -11.46
CA LEU A 264 6.96 6.81 -11.37
C LEU A 264 8.07 6.78 -12.44
N PRO A 265 9.20 6.11 -12.17
CA PRO A 265 10.26 5.98 -13.15
C PRO A 265 9.77 5.22 -14.39
N ASP A 266 10.44 5.44 -15.52
CA ASP A 266 10.26 4.56 -16.67
C ASP A 266 10.61 3.12 -16.27
N PRO A 267 9.94 2.11 -16.86
CA PRO A 267 10.33 0.73 -16.65
C PRO A 267 11.80 0.59 -17.05
N HIS A 268 12.62 0.13 -16.11
CA HIS A 268 14.03 -0.07 -16.39
C HIS A 268 14.17 -1.13 -17.49
N THR A 269 14.73 -0.72 -18.63
CA THR A 269 15.15 -1.63 -19.69
C THR A 269 16.22 -2.59 -19.16
N ARG A 270 16.08 -3.88 -19.48
CA ARG A 270 17.06 -4.92 -19.12
C ARG A 270 18.39 -4.71 -19.83
#